data_AF-A0A973LA34-F1
#
_entry.id   AF-A0A973LA34-F1
#
_cell.length_a   1.000
_cell.length_b   1.000
_cell.length_c   1.000
_cell.angle_alpha   90.00
_cell.angle_beta   90.00
_cell.angle_gamma   90.00
#
_symmetry.space_group_name_H-M   'P 1'
#
loop_
_entity.id
_entity.type
_entity.pdbx_description
1 polymer ?
#
loop_
_entity_poly.entity_id
_entity_poly.type
_entity_poly.pdbx_seq_one_letter_code
_entity_poly.pdbx_strand_id
1 'polypeptide(L)'
;EVVDRAERYIGEHVGTQAETQAAPRIDIDIDIDMPTPGILELAALRQAVSRVAGAPMIATRSADPASTAFCRRPDLASVSQQGPATPDHVIRTKRVPMLGRDVDGYAKEYAAYFDALAPVRGASTATGLTMLDPAPRIALDPELGMIAFGRTPKDAAIAADVYRHTIAIIEPAEQLGGYRALPPADVFAMEYWELEQAKLRRSGSPPEFAGEVALVTGAASGIGKACALALLERGAAVVGVDRDERVVTGVAGGPGFFGVVADVTEPDALAAAIEAAVTRFGGIDMVIASAGIFGPSRAMSEFDPELWRRTLSVNTDAFATLLARTHGLLKRAPRYGRVVLIGSKNAPAPGPGAAAYSASKAAATQLARVAALEWAGDGIRVNVVHPDAVFDTGLWTPEIIETRAANYGLTAEQYRLRNLLRTEVTSATVAAVVADVCGPSFRATTGAQIPVDGGSDRII
;
A
#
# COMPACT_ATOMS: atom_id res chain seq x y z
N GLU A 1 23.02 30.78 -26.23
CA GLU A 1 23.93 30.01 -27.12
C GLU A 1 23.48 28.56 -27.34
N VAL A 2 23.43 27.70 -26.32
CA VAL A 2 23.05 26.27 -26.52
C VAL A 2 21.58 26.13 -26.93
N VAL A 3 20.68 26.94 -26.34
CA VAL A 3 19.26 27.00 -26.72
C VAL A 3 19.11 27.47 -28.18
N ASP A 4 19.73 28.60 -28.54
CA ASP A 4 19.69 29.14 -29.91
C ASP A 4 20.32 28.20 -30.97
N ARG A 5 21.24 27.32 -30.55
CA ARG A 5 21.80 26.27 -31.41
C ARG A 5 20.82 25.10 -31.59
N ALA A 6 20.12 24.71 -30.53
CA ALA A 6 19.07 23.69 -30.59
C ALA A 6 17.88 24.16 -31.44
N GLU A 7 17.44 25.41 -31.26
CA GLU A 7 16.35 26.02 -32.05
C GLU A 7 16.67 26.05 -33.55
N ARG A 8 17.90 26.42 -33.92
CA ARG A 8 18.35 26.37 -35.33
C ARG A 8 18.36 24.95 -35.89
N TYR A 9 18.88 23.99 -35.13
CA TYR A 9 18.90 22.59 -35.56
C TYR A 9 17.48 22.05 -35.80
N ILE A 10 16.55 22.33 -34.88
CA ILE A 10 15.13 21.96 -35.02
C ILE A 10 14.51 22.63 -36.26
N GLY A 11 14.75 23.94 -36.45
CA GLY A 11 14.24 24.68 -37.61
C GLY A 11 14.76 24.14 -38.95
N GLU A 12 16.01 23.67 -39.00
CA GLU A 12 16.64 23.12 -40.20
C GLU A 12 16.20 21.69 -40.52
N HIS A 13 15.85 20.88 -39.51
CA HIS A 13 15.66 19.43 -39.67
C HIS A 13 14.20 18.97 -39.53
N VAL A 14 13.31 19.76 -38.92
CA VAL A 14 11.94 19.33 -38.59
C VAL A 14 10.86 20.10 -39.37
N GLY A 15 11.22 21.25 -39.98
CA GLY A 15 10.24 22.15 -40.60
C GLY A 15 9.40 22.89 -39.54
N THR A 16 8.94 24.10 -39.87
CA THR A 16 8.33 25.08 -38.95
C THR A 16 6.93 24.74 -38.42
N GLN A 17 6.58 23.47 -38.27
CA GLN A 17 5.34 23.03 -37.61
C GLN A 17 5.58 21.77 -36.76
N ALA A 18 6.32 21.91 -35.66
CA ALA A 18 6.08 21.07 -34.50
C ALA A 18 5.15 21.85 -33.57
N GLU A 19 3.84 21.59 -33.64
CA GLU A 19 2.94 22.01 -32.57
C GLU A 19 3.41 21.31 -31.29
N THR A 20 4.10 22.03 -30.41
CA THR A 20 4.25 21.64 -29.01
C THR A 20 2.86 21.60 -28.39
N GLN A 21 2.17 20.47 -28.51
CA GLN A 21 1.03 20.17 -27.66
C GLN A 21 1.54 20.19 -26.22
N ALA A 22 1.00 21.11 -25.43
CA ALA A 22 1.19 21.10 -23.98
C ALA A 22 0.84 19.71 -23.47
N ALA A 23 1.73 19.13 -22.64
CA ALA A 23 1.55 17.82 -22.07
C ALA A 23 0.12 17.71 -21.49
N PRO A 24 -0.70 16.74 -21.94
CA PRO A 24 -2.04 16.60 -21.41
C PRO A 24 -1.94 16.36 -19.91
N ARG A 25 -2.85 16.97 -19.16
CA ARG A 25 -3.09 16.60 -17.76
C ARG A 25 -3.58 15.15 -17.80
N ILE A 26 -2.73 14.22 -17.41
CA ILE A 26 -3.07 12.79 -17.37
C ILE A 26 -3.93 12.60 -16.12
N ASP A 27 -5.24 12.61 -16.31
CA ASP A 27 -6.15 11.92 -15.40
C ASP A 27 -5.81 10.43 -15.45
N ILE A 28 -5.71 9.80 -14.27
CA ILE A 28 -5.35 8.38 -14.15
C ILE A 28 -6.58 7.57 -14.53
N ASP A 29 -6.83 7.43 -15.83
CA ASP A 29 -7.70 6.39 -16.35
C ASP A 29 -6.94 5.07 -16.30
N ILE A 30 -7.48 4.12 -15.54
CA ILE A 30 -7.00 2.75 -15.50
C ILE A 30 -7.48 2.10 -16.80
N ASP A 31 -6.65 2.16 -17.84
CA ASP A 31 -6.93 1.51 -19.11
C ASP A 31 -6.89 -0.02 -18.93
N ILE A 32 -8.03 -0.68 -19.19
CA ILE A 32 -8.30 -2.09 -18.85
C ILE A 32 -7.82 -3.05 -19.96
N ASP A 33 -7.31 -2.51 -21.08
CA ASP A 33 -6.94 -3.30 -22.28
C ASP A 33 -5.47 -3.79 -22.29
N MET A 34 -4.76 -3.63 -21.18
CA MET A 34 -3.39 -4.14 -20.99
C MET A 34 -3.40 -5.55 -20.40
N PRO A 35 -2.46 -6.45 -20.75
CA PRO A 35 -2.36 -7.74 -20.08
C PRO A 35 -2.23 -7.52 -18.57
N THR A 36 -3.16 -8.11 -17.80
CA THR A 36 -3.10 -8.16 -16.34
C THR A 36 -1.75 -8.76 -15.95
N PRO A 37 -0.83 -7.98 -15.37
CA PRO A 37 0.45 -8.51 -14.93
C PRO A 37 0.20 -9.55 -13.84
N GLY A 38 1.10 -10.53 -13.67
CA GLY A 38 1.04 -11.36 -12.48
C GLY A 38 1.35 -10.50 -11.26
N ILE A 39 0.31 -10.19 -10.48
CA ILE A 39 0.40 -9.41 -9.24
C ILE A 39 1.47 -9.96 -8.26
N LEU A 40 1.74 -11.26 -8.33
CA LEU A 40 2.78 -11.92 -7.54
C LEU A 40 4.20 -11.63 -8.03
N GLU A 41 4.40 -11.39 -9.32
CA GLU A 41 5.70 -10.97 -9.87
C GLU A 41 6.01 -9.53 -9.45
N LEU A 42 5.04 -8.63 -9.52
CA LEU A 42 5.23 -7.25 -9.05
C LEU A 42 5.54 -7.20 -7.55
N ALA A 43 4.81 -7.99 -6.74
CA ALA A 43 5.10 -8.13 -5.32
C ALA A 43 6.48 -8.73 -5.04
N ALA A 44 6.91 -9.73 -5.81
CA ALA A 44 8.25 -10.30 -5.68
C ALA A 44 9.35 -9.30 -6.06
N LEU A 45 9.14 -8.53 -7.11
CA LEU A 45 10.07 -7.47 -7.53
C LEU A 45 10.18 -6.39 -6.44
N ARG A 46 9.05 -5.91 -5.91
CA ARG A 46 9.02 -4.97 -4.78
C ARG A 46 9.76 -5.53 -3.55
N GLN A 47 9.58 -6.81 -3.24
CA GLN A 47 10.28 -7.48 -2.14
C GLN A 47 11.80 -7.45 -2.35
N ALA A 48 12.28 -7.82 -3.54
CA ALA A 48 13.70 -7.82 -3.87
C ALA A 48 14.31 -6.41 -3.81
N VAL A 49 13.61 -5.41 -4.37
CA VAL A 49 14.04 -4.00 -4.28
C VAL A 49 14.08 -3.52 -2.83
N SER A 50 13.09 -3.87 -2.02
CA SER A 50 13.06 -3.52 -0.59
C SER A 50 14.22 -4.14 0.19
N ARG A 51 14.60 -5.39 -0.12
CA ARG A 51 15.76 -6.06 0.47
C ARG A 51 17.05 -5.31 0.16
N VAL A 52 17.29 -4.98 -1.11
CA VAL A 52 18.49 -4.23 -1.53
C VAL A 52 18.49 -2.79 -0.97
N ALA A 53 17.33 -2.16 -0.85
CA ALA A 53 17.18 -0.82 -0.27
C ALA A 53 17.37 -0.81 1.26
N GLY A 54 17.38 -1.98 1.90
CA GLY A 54 17.46 -2.12 3.36
C GLY A 54 16.21 -1.65 4.12
N ALA A 55 15.11 -1.34 3.43
CA ALA A 55 13.80 -1.13 4.06
C ALA A 55 12.66 -1.27 3.05
N PRO A 56 11.39 -1.39 3.52
CA PRO A 56 10.24 -1.46 2.64
C PRO A 56 10.19 -0.31 1.64
N MET A 57 9.87 -0.63 0.40
CA MET A 57 9.70 0.31 -0.71
C MET A 57 8.28 0.15 -1.26
N ILE A 58 7.66 1.23 -1.70
CA ILE A 58 6.46 1.19 -2.56
C ILE A 58 6.90 0.94 -4.00
N ALA A 59 6.12 0.17 -4.75
CA ALA A 59 6.28 0.03 -6.20
C ALA A 59 5.00 0.48 -6.91
N THR A 60 5.06 1.54 -7.72
CA THR A 60 3.93 2.00 -8.53
C THR A 60 4.16 1.54 -9.97
N ARG A 61 3.21 0.79 -10.53
CA ARG A 61 3.24 0.43 -11.95
C ARG A 61 2.55 1.52 -12.78
N SER A 62 3.22 1.97 -13.83
CA SER A 62 2.63 2.82 -14.87
C SER A 62 2.18 1.95 -16.04
N ALA A 63 0.90 2.06 -16.38
CA ALA A 63 0.29 1.35 -17.51
C ALA A 63 -0.04 2.26 -18.69
N ASP A 64 0.45 3.51 -18.70
CA ASP A 64 0.16 4.42 -19.81
C ASP A 64 0.78 3.92 -21.14
N PRO A 65 0.15 4.21 -22.28
CA PRO A 65 0.61 3.71 -23.58
C PRO A 65 2.04 4.13 -23.92
N ALA A 66 2.46 5.33 -23.55
CA ALA A 66 3.80 5.84 -23.82
C ALA A 66 4.87 5.05 -23.07
N SER A 67 4.70 4.84 -21.76
CA SER A 67 5.61 4.05 -20.94
C SER A 67 5.65 2.59 -21.39
N THR A 68 4.50 2.03 -21.78
CA THR A 68 4.40 0.67 -22.30
C THR A 68 5.16 0.50 -23.61
N ALA A 69 4.95 1.40 -24.57
CA ALA A 69 5.65 1.38 -25.85
C ALA A 69 7.16 1.53 -25.65
N PHE A 70 7.58 2.43 -24.76
CA PHE A 70 8.99 2.61 -24.40
C PHE A 70 9.62 1.33 -23.86
N CYS A 71 8.95 0.64 -22.92
CA CYS A 71 9.45 -0.62 -22.35
C CYS A 71 9.56 -1.78 -23.36
N ARG A 72 8.94 -1.68 -24.53
CA ARG A 72 8.94 -2.70 -25.58
C ARG A 72 9.84 -2.36 -26.77
N ARG A 73 10.59 -1.27 -26.67
CA ARG A 73 11.54 -0.87 -27.72
C ARG A 73 12.62 -1.95 -27.94
N PRO A 74 12.95 -2.30 -29.20
CA PRO A 74 14.06 -3.20 -29.51
C PRO A 74 15.44 -2.68 -29.04
N ASP A 75 15.60 -1.35 -28.99
CA ASP A 75 16.82 -0.64 -28.61
C ASP A 75 16.77 -0.08 -27.18
N LEU A 76 15.83 -0.55 -26.34
CA LEU A 76 15.60 -0.04 -24.97
C LEU A 76 16.89 0.05 -24.16
N ALA A 77 17.75 -0.96 -24.24
CA ALA A 77 19.01 -1.02 -23.51
C ALA A 77 20.00 0.06 -23.95
N SER A 78 19.93 0.53 -25.20
CA SER A 78 20.76 1.63 -25.68
C SER A 78 20.24 2.97 -25.20
N VAL A 79 18.95 3.23 -25.41
CA VAL A 79 18.34 4.56 -25.19
C VAL A 79 18.17 4.89 -23.71
N SER A 80 17.76 3.93 -22.89
CA SER A 80 17.47 4.15 -21.46
C SER A 80 18.72 4.21 -20.58
N GLN A 81 19.86 3.70 -21.07
CA GLN A 81 21.11 3.58 -20.31
C GLN A 81 22.08 4.76 -20.52
N GLN A 82 21.69 5.76 -21.33
CA GLN A 82 22.51 6.95 -21.57
C GLN A 82 22.70 7.78 -20.29
N GLY A 83 21.65 7.89 -19.48
CA GLY A 83 21.64 8.71 -18.27
C GLY A 83 20.38 9.59 -18.17
N PRO A 84 20.32 10.46 -17.15
CA PRO A 84 19.15 11.30 -16.90
C PRO A 84 19.14 12.59 -17.72
N ALA A 85 17.95 13.14 -17.98
CA ALA A 85 17.78 14.37 -18.76
C ALA A 85 18.11 15.65 -17.98
N THR A 86 17.89 15.70 -16.66
CA THR A 86 18.19 16.87 -15.83
C THR A 86 18.78 16.49 -14.47
N PRO A 87 19.41 17.43 -13.73
CA PRO A 87 19.95 17.17 -12.39
C PRO A 87 18.90 16.64 -11.39
N ASP A 88 17.66 17.13 -11.45
CA ASP A 88 16.56 16.67 -10.58
C ASP A 88 16.22 15.19 -10.80
N HIS A 89 16.42 14.70 -12.02
CA HIS A 89 16.21 13.29 -12.34
C HIS A 89 17.24 12.41 -11.62
N VAL A 90 18.51 12.85 -11.55
CA VAL A 90 19.59 12.10 -10.90
C VAL A 90 19.21 11.74 -9.45
N ILE A 91 18.65 12.69 -8.71
CA ILE A 91 18.32 12.53 -7.29
C ILE A 91 17.08 11.64 -7.10
N ARG A 92 16.15 11.61 -8.07
CA ARG A 92 14.86 10.92 -7.95
C ARG A 92 14.82 9.54 -8.58
N THR A 93 15.53 9.34 -9.69
CA THR A 93 15.48 8.11 -10.50
C THR A 93 16.79 7.33 -10.51
N LYS A 94 17.85 7.85 -9.86
CA LYS A 94 19.25 7.44 -10.05
C LYS A 94 19.72 7.68 -11.48
N ARG A 95 20.99 7.36 -11.76
CA ARG A 95 21.62 7.55 -13.06
C ARG A 95 20.92 6.81 -14.20
N VAL A 96 20.58 5.54 -14.01
CA VAL A 96 19.92 4.69 -15.03
C VAL A 96 18.83 3.82 -14.39
N PRO A 97 17.76 3.49 -15.14
CA PRO A 97 16.77 2.51 -14.69
C PRO A 97 17.37 1.09 -14.72
N MET A 98 16.77 0.19 -13.95
CA MET A 98 16.99 -1.24 -14.09
C MET A 98 16.24 -1.78 -15.30
N LEU A 99 16.88 -2.67 -16.06
CA LEU A 99 16.23 -3.41 -17.15
C LEU A 99 15.77 -4.78 -16.65
N GLY A 100 14.51 -5.11 -16.92
CA GLY A 100 13.91 -6.36 -16.45
C GLY A 100 13.82 -6.41 -14.91
N ARG A 101 14.24 -7.55 -14.33
CA ARG A 101 13.95 -7.91 -12.92
C ARG A 101 15.20 -8.28 -12.10
N ASP A 102 16.40 -8.11 -12.63
CA ASP A 102 17.65 -8.47 -11.93
C ASP A 102 18.11 -7.38 -10.94
N VAL A 103 17.46 -7.36 -9.78
CA VAL A 103 17.72 -6.37 -8.72
C VAL A 103 19.13 -6.49 -8.15
N ASP A 104 19.64 -7.72 -7.98
CA ASP A 104 20.98 -7.94 -7.42
C ASP A 104 22.08 -7.56 -8.44
N GLY A 105 21.86 -7.84 -9.72
CA GLY A 105 22.72 -7.36 -10.81
C GLY A 105 22.80 -5.83 -10.85
N TYR A 106 21.65 -5.14 -10.83
CA TYR A 106 21.60 -3.67 -10.76
C TYR A 106 22.36 -3.13 -9.54
N ALA A 107 22.16 -3.72 -8.37
CA ALA A 107 22.82 -3.28 -7.14
C ALA A 107 24.34 -3.42 -7.21
N LYS A 108 24.82 -4.51 -7.81
CA LYS A 108 26.25 -4.78 -8.03
C LYS A 108 26.86 -3.77 -9.01
N GLU A 109 26.16 -3.44 -10.10
CA GLU A 109 26.60 -2.43 -11.06
C GLU A 109 26.64 -1.03 -10.44
N TYR A 110 25.64 -0.69 -9.62
CA TYR A 110 25.61 0.57 -8.89
C TYR A 110 26.78 0.68 -7.90
N ALA A 111 27.11 -0.40 -7.18
CA ALA A 111 28.27 -0.44 -6.29
C ALA A 111 29.59 -0.26 -7.06
N ALA A 112 29.75 -0.96 -8.19
CA ALA A 112 30.94 -0.80 -9.04
C ALA A 112 31.08 0.63 -9.60
N TYR A 113 29.96 1.26 -9.96
CA TYR A 113 29.91 2.67 -10.37
C TYR A 113 30.35 3.62 -9.24
N PHE A 114 29.92 3.36 -8.00
CA PHE A 114 30.36 4.11 -6.83
C PHE A 114 31.86 3.92 -6.58
N ASP A 115 32.35 2.69 -6.54
CA ASP A 115 33.76 2.36 -6.26
C ASP A 115 34.72 2.97 -7.29
N ALA A 116 34.30 3.06 -8.56
CA ALA A 116 35.09 3.65 -9.63
C ALA A 116 35.24 5.18 -9.51
N LEU A 117 34.21 5.89 -9.00
CA LEU A 117 34.14 7.36 -9.05
C LEU A 117 34.32 8.04 -7.69
N ALA A 118 33.99 7.36 -6.60
CA ALA A 118 34.14 7.88 -5.24
C ALA A 118 35.58 8.29 -4.90
N PRO A 119 36.66 7.56 -5.29
CA PRO A 119 38.04 7.99 -5.00
C PRO A 119 38.45 9.27 -5.73
N VAL A 120 38.00 9.42 -6.97
CA VAL A 120 38.33 10.58 -7.82
C VAL A 120 37.71 11.86 -7.27
N ARG A 121 36.50 11.75 -6.70
CA ARG A 121 35.76 12.89 -6.15
C ARG A 121 36.01 13.12 -4.65
N GLY A 122 36.06 12.05 -3.87
CA GLY A 122 36.18 12.05 -2.41
C GLY A 122 37.53 12.54 -1.89
N ALA A 123 38.55 12.61 -2.75
CA ALA A 123 39.83 13.25 -2.41
C ALA A 123 39.69 14.73 -2.02
N SER A 124 38.56 15.39 -2.34
CA SER A 124 38.29 16.78 -1.93
C SER A 124 37.44 16.93 -0.65
N THR A 125 36.95 15.84 -0.03
CA THR A 125 36.06 15.92 1.15
C THR A 125 36.71 15.29 2.39
N ALA A 126 36.67 15.99 3.53
CA ALA A 126 37.38 15.59 4.76
C ALA A 126 36.92 14.25 5.39
N THR A 127 35.78 13.69 4.95
CA THR A 127 35.18 12.48 5.54
C THR A 127 34.91 11.35 4.53
N GLY A 128 35.28 11.50 3.25
CA GLY A 128 34.87 10.57 2.19
C GLY A 128 33.36 10.60 1.89
N LEU A 129 32.95 9.93 0.80
CA LEU A 129 31.54 9.79 0.40
C LEU A 129 30.93 8.50 0.97
N THR A 130 29.66 8.55 1.38
CA THR A 130 28.88 7.35 1.72
C THR A 130 28.02 6.94 0.53
N MET A 131 28.09 5.68 0.13
CA MET A 131 27.25 5.12 -0.94
C MET A 131 25.77 5.25 -0.58
N LEU A 132 24.95 5.72 -1.52
CA LEU A 132 23.49 5.68 -1.38
C LEU A 132 22.99 4.23 -1.44
N ASP A 133 21.75 3.97 -1.01
CA ASP A 133 21.19 2.62 -1.19
C ASP A 133 21.24 2.22 -2.68
N PRO A 134 21.71 1.00 -3.02
CA PRO A 134 21.95 0.63 -4.40
C PRO A 134 20.69 0.13 -5.12
N ALA A 135 19.51 0.23 -4.50
CA ALA A 135 18.27 -0.28 -5.07
C ALA A 135 17.76 0.63 -6.20
N PRO A 136 17.19 0.06 -7.29
CA PRO A 136 16.67 0.86 -8.38
C PRO A 136 15.52 1.77 -7.93
N ARG A 137 15.34 2.88 -8.66
CA ARG A 137 14.17 3.76 -8.52
C ARG A 137 13.21 3.64 -9.68
N ILE A 138 13.68 3.16 -10.83
CA ILE A 138 12.87 2.84 -12.00
C ILE A 138 13.29 1.45 -12.50
N ALA A 139 12.31 0.62 -12.86
CA ALA A 139 12.51 -0.60 -13.63
C ALA A 139 11.69 -0.54 -14.92
N LEU A 140 12.28 -0.99 -16.02
CA LEU A 140 11.65 -1.08 -17.33
C LEU A 140 11.59 -2.55 -17.72
N ASP A 141 10.38 -3.10 -17.76
CA ASP A 141 10.12 -4.52 -18.05
C ASP A 141 9.08 -4.63 -19.17
N PRO A 142 9.32 -5.41 -20.24
CA PRO A 142 8.37 -5.51 -21.36
C PRO A 142 6.98 -6.07 -20.99
N GLU A 143 6.90 -6.86 -19.91
CA GLU A 143 5.66 -7.49 -19.44
C GLU A 143 5.01 -6.67 -18.32
N LEU A 144 5.77 -6.28 -17.30
CA LEU A 144 5.25 -5.50 -16.17
C LEU A 144 5.12 -4.01 -16.49
N GLY A 145 5.76 -3.51 -17.53
CA GLY A 145 5.80 -2.09 -17.89
C GLY A 145 6.84 -1.31 -17.08
N MET A 146 6.62 0.00 -16.97
CA MET A 146 7.47 0.86 -16.14
C MET A 146 7.02 0.77 -14.68
N ILE A 147 7.97 0.50 -13.78
CA ILE A 147 7.72 0.48 -12.34
C ILE A 147 8.60 1.52 -11.66
N ALA A 148 8.01 2.35 -10.82
CA ALA A 148 8.72 3.32 -10.01
C ALA A 148 8.74 2.90 -8.54
N PHE A 149 9.89 3.02 -7.90
CA PHE A 149 10.10 2.66 -6.49
C PHE A 149 10.37 3.88 -5.63
N GLY A 150 9.80 3.91 -4.43
CA GLY A 150 10.00 4.99 -3.47
C GLY A 150 9.82 4.57 -2.02
N ARG A 151 10.36 5.34 -1.08
CA ARG A 151 10.18 5.08 0.37
C ARG A 151 8.77 5.36 0.84
N THR A 152 8.05 6.19 0.09
CA THR A 152 6.65 6.53 0.29
C THR A 152 5.92 6.48 -1.05
N PRO A 153 4.57 6.43 -1.05
CA PRO A 153 3.79 6.55 -2.29
C PRO A 153 4.05 7.85 -3.04
N LYS A 154 4.33 8.94 -2.31
CA LYS A 154 4.70 10.22 -2.91
C LYS A 154 6.03 10.14 -3.65
N ASP A 155 7.05 9.51 -3.05
CA ASP A 155 8.36 9.37 -3.69
C ASP A 155 8.30 8.50 -4.94
N ALA A 156 7.54 7.40 -4.87
CA ALA A 156 7.33 6.52 -6.03
C ALA A 156 6.59 7.26 -7.16
N ALA A 157 5.57 8.06 -6.83
CA ALA A 157 4.85 8.87 -7.80
C ALA A 157 5.75 9.95 -8.45
N ILE A 158 6.60 10.62 -7.66
CA ILE A 158 7.58 11.59 -8.18
C ILE A 158 8.56 10.90 -9.13
N ALA A 159 9.11 9.74 -8.74
CA ALA A 159 10.01 8.99 -9.61
C ALA A 159 9.34 8.58 -10.93
N ALA A 160 8.09 8.10 -10.89
CA ALA A 160 7.32 7.77 -12.09
C ALA A 160 7.12 9.00 -12.99
N ASP A 161 6.74 10.13 -12.42
CA ASP A 161 6.48 11.35 -13.18
C ASP A 161 7.74 11.89 -13.87
N VAL A 162 8.83 11.94 -13.11
CA VAL A 162 10.17 12.33 -13.60
C VAL A 162 10.63 11.41 -14.73
N TYR A 163 10.41 10.09 -14.61
CA TYR A 163 10.83 9.18 -15.68
C TYR A 163 9.92 9.24 -16.92
N ARG A 164 8.61 9.43 -16.77
CA ARG A 164 7.71 9.69 -17.92
C ARG A 164 8.13 10.95 -18.68
N HIS A 165 8.49 12.01 -17.97
CA HIS A 165 9.06 13.20 -18.57
C HIS A 165 10.36 12.90 -19.33
N THR A 166 11.21 11.99 -18.81
CA THR A 166 12.42 11.53 -19.53
C THR A 166 12.07 10.79 -20.81
N ILE A 167 11.07 9.89 -20.78
CA ILE A 167 10.58 9.18 -21.98
C ILE A 167 10.14 10.19 -23.05
N ALA A 168 9.39 11.22 -22.66
CA ALA A 168 8.94 12.27 -23.57
C ALA A 168 10.08 13.13 -24.18
N ILE A 169 11.29 13.08 -23.61
CA ILE A 169 12.49 13.71 -24.16
C ILE A 169 13.26 12.74 -25.06
N ILE A 170 13.45 11.50 -24.61
CA ILE A 170 14.19 10.48 -25.35
C ILE A 170 13.51 10.21 -26.69
N GLU A 171 12.19 10.03 -26.70
CA GLU A 171 11.44 9.63 -27.90
C GLU A 171 11.65 10.60 -29.09
N PRO A 172 11.44 11.93 -28.95
CA PRO A 172 11.79 12.87 -30.02
C PRO A 172 13.29 12.98 -30.29
N ALA A 173 14.14 12.91 -29.27
CA ALA A 173 15.59 13.05 -29.45
C ALA A 173 16.17 11.93 -30.32
N GLU A 174 15.68 10.69 -30.18
CA GLU A 174 16.07 9.57 -31.04
C GLU A 174 15.69 9.81 -32.51
N GLN A 175 14.59 10.53 -32.78
CA GLN A 175 14.22 10.92 -34.14
C GLN A 175 15.10 12.05 -34.70
N LEU A 176 15.79 12.80 -33.83
CA LEU A 176 16.60 13.97 -34.17
C LEU A 176 18.12 13.70 -34.16
N GLY A 177 18.55 12.44 -34.11
CA GLY A 177 19.96 12.06 -34.17
C GLY A 177 20.51 11.40 -32.90
N GLY A 178 19.65 11.06 -31.95
CA GLY A 178 19.98 10.27 -30.76
C GLY A 178 20.03 11.09 -29.47
N TYR A 179 19.53 10.50 -28.39
CA TYR A 179 19.62 11.03 -27.04
C TYR A 179 21.03 10.81 -26.47
N ARG A 180 21.59 11.87 -25.88
CA ARG A 180 22.90 11.82 -25.21
C ARG A 180 22.85 12.59 -23.90
N ALA A 181 23.01 11.88 -22.78
CA ALA A 181 23.10 12.48 -21.46
C ALA A 181 24.55 12.93 -21.13
N LEU A 182 24.71 13.53 -19.95
CA LEU A 182 26.03 13.89 -19.43
C LEU A 182 26.89 12.64 -19.15
N PRO A 183 28.23 12.77 -19.23
CA PRO A 183 29.14 11.69 -18.85
C PRO A 183 28.87 11.16 -17.42
N PRO A 184 29.13 9.86 -17.16
CA PRO A 184 28.89 9.25 -15.85
C PRO A 184 29.53 9.97 -14.66
N ALA A 185 30.73 10.53 -14.85
CA ALA A 185 31.44 11.27 -13.81
C ALA A 185 30.71 12.56 -13.39
N ASP A 186 30.12 13.27 -14.36
CA ASP A 186 29.35 14.49 -14.10
C ASP A 186 28.00 14.15 -13.44
N VAL A 187 27.37 13.04 -13.84
CA VAL A 187 26.17 12.55 -13.17
C VAL A 187 26.46 12.14 -11.72
N PHE A 188 27.57 11.45 -11.48
CA PHE A 188 28.05 11.12 -10.14
C PHE A 188 28.30 12.39 -9.31
N ALA A 189 28.86 13.43 -9.95
CA ALA A 189 29.07 14.74 -9.34
C ALA A 189 27.76 15.37 -8.84
N MET A 190 26.65 15.17 -9.54
CA MET A 190 25.34 15.65 -9.08
C MET A 190 24.75 14.74 -7.99
N GLU A 191 24.80 13.42 -8.16
CA GLU A 191 24.17 12.44 -7.25
C GLU A 191 24.79 12.46 -5.84
N TYR A 192 26.11 12.66 -5.74
CA TYR A 192 26.85 12.62 -4.48
C TYR A 192 27.28 14.00 -3.95
N TRP A 193 26.57 15.07 -4.33
CA TRP A 193 26.88 16.41 -3.83
C TRP A 193 26.71 16.50 -2.30
N GLU A 194 27.56 17.29 -1.65
CA GLU A 194 27.67 17.46 -0.20
C GLU A 194 26.33 17.72 0.50
N LEU A 195 25.43 18.49 -0.10
CA LEU A 195 24.10 18.75 0.48
C LEU A 195 23.23 17.48 0.51
N GLU A 196 23.32 16.61 -0.50
CA GLU A 196 22.63 15.31 -0.50
C GLU A 196 23.24 14.37 0.54
N GLN A 197 24.57 14.36 0.69
CA GLN A 197 25.26 13.61 1.75
C GLN A 197 24.87 14.12 3.15
N ALA A 198 24.69 15.43 3.32
CA ALA A 198 24.26 16.03 4.58
C ALA A 198 22.80 15.66 4.96
N LYS A 199 21.92 15.45 3.97
CA LYS A 199 20.54 15.01 4.22
C LYS A 199 20.48 13.60 4.82
N LEU A 200 21.34 12.68 4.38
CA LEU A 200 21.44 11.32 4.96
C LEU A 200 21.75 11.36 6.46
N ARG A 201 22.59 12.31 6.89
CA ARG A 201 22.98 12.46 8.30
C ARG A 201 21.89 13.13 9.16
N ARG A 202 20.91 13.78 8.53
CA ARG A 202 19.87 14.60 9.18
C ARG A 202 18.46 14.01 9.10
N SER A 203 18.25 12.95 8.32
CA SER A 203 16.93 12.31 8.24
C SER A 203 16.55 11.69 9.59
N GLY A 204 15.40 12.08 10.13
CA GLY A 204 14.81 11.44 11.30
C GLY A 204 14.44 9.98 11.00
N SER A 205 14.14 9.22 12.05
CA SER A 205 13.63 7.85 11.89
C SER A 205 12.35 7.86 11.06
N PRO A 206 12.23 7.00 10.03
CA PRO A 206 11.01 6.91 9.25
C PRO A 206 9.84 6.46 10.14
N PRO A 207 8.59 6.81 9.77
CA PRO A 207 7.41 6.22 10.40
C PRO A 207 7.47 4.69 10.42
N GLU A 208 6.82 4.08 11.41
CA GLU A 208 6.89 2.63 11.69
C GLU A 208 6.59 1.76 10.46
N PHE A 209 5.56 2.14 9.70
CA PHE A 209 5.06 1.43 8.51
C PHE A 209 5.44 2.09 7.19
N ALA A 210 6.44 2.97 7.20
CA ALA A 210 6.92 3.62 5.98
C ALA A 210 7.33 2.57 4.92
N GLY A 211 6.76 2.71 3.72
CA GLY A 211 7.00 1.82 2.58
C GLY A 211 6.24 0.50 2.63
N GLU A 212 5.34 0.32 3.61
CA GLU A 212 4.46 -0.86 3.73
C GLU A 212 3.06 -0.55 3.20
N VAL A 213 2.31 -1.60 2.83
CA VAL A 213 0.97 -1.51 2.23
C VAL A 213 -0.04 -2.31 3.06
N ALA A 214 -1.12 -1.65 3.44
CA ALA A 214 -2.24 -2.28 4.15
C ALA A 214 -3.51 -2.28 3.30
N LEU A 215 -4.21 -3.41 3.28
CA LEU A 215 -5.55 -3.55 2.72
C LEU A 215 -6.56 -3.57 3.88
N VAL A 216 -7.53 -2.67 3.87
CA VAL A 216 -8.56 -2.54 4.92
C VAL A 216 -9.94 -2.67 4.29
N THR A 217 -10.72 -3.66 4.72
CA THR A 217 -12.14 -3.80 4.28
C THR A 217 -13.08 -3.08 5.24
N GLY A 218 -14.21 -2.56 4.76
CA GLY A 218 -15.11 -1.74 5.56
C GLY A 218 -14.52 -0.36 5.88
N ALA A 219 -13.68 0.17 4.99
CA ALA A 219 -12.86 1.35 5.25
C ALA A 219 -13.61 2.69 5.16
N ALA A 220 -14.85 2.73 4.68
CA ALA A 220 -15.60 3.99 4.55
C ALA A 220 -16.12 4.52 5.89
N SER A 221 -16.26 3.67 6.92
CA SER A 221 -16.83 4.07 8.20
C SER A 221 -16.34 3.24 9.40
N GLY A 222 -16.65 3.73 10.61
CA GLY A 222 -16.43 3.00 11.87
C GLY A 222 -15.01 2.50 12.08
N ILE A 223 -14.88 1.26 12.58
CA ILE A 223 -13.60 0.63 12.92
C ILE A 223 -12.67 0.51 11.71
N GLY A 224 -13.19 0.13 10.54
CA GLY A 224 -12.37 0.01 9.33
C GLY A 224 -11.78 1.35 8.91
N LYS A 225 -12.59 2.43 8.91
CA LYS A 225 -12.10 3.79 8.67
C LYS A 225 -11.04 4.21 9.68
N ALA A 226 -11.28 3.97 10.97
CA ALA A 226 -10.32 4.29 12.02
C ALA A 226 -9.00 3.53 11.85
N CYS A 227 -9.05 2.24 11.47
CA CYS A 227 -7.86 1.43 11.17
C CYS A 227 -7.09 2.00 9.97
N ALA A 228 -7.79 2.38 8.90
CA ALA A 228 -7.16 2.99 7.73
C ALA A 228 -6.42 4.28 8.12
N LEU A 229 -7.04 5.15 8.91
CA LEU A 229 -6.42 6.39 9.40
C LEU A 229 -5.21 6.13 10.31
N ALA A 230 -5.31 5.20 11.26
CA ALA A 230 -4.22 4.88 12.17
C ALA A 230 -2.99 4.29 11.44
N LEU A 231 -3.21 3.49 10.39
CA LEU A 231 -2.13 2.94 9.58
C LEU A 231 -1.46 4.00 8.70
N LEU A 232 -2.26 4.92 8.12
CA LEU A 232 -1.74 6.09 7.38
C LEU A 232 -0.89 7.00 8.28
N GLU A 233 -1.33 7.26 9.51
CA GLU A 233 -0.60 8.09 10.48
C GLU A 233 0.77 7.48 10.82
N ARG A 234 0.86 6.16 10.85
CA ARG A 234 2.13 5.41 11.03
C ARG A 234 2.92 5.21 9.73
N GLY A 235 2.49 5.82 8.62
CA GLY A 235 3.20 5.93 7.36
C GLY A 235 2.97 4.80 6.35
N ALA A 236 2.01 3.90 6.59
CA ALA A 236 1.63 2.89 5.60
C ALA A 236 0.95 3.55 4.40
N ALA A 237 1.09 2.94 3.22
CA ALA A 237 0.13 3.12 2.15
C ALA A 237 -1.10 2.26 2.44
N VAL A 238 -2.31 2.80 2.29
CA VAL A 238 -3.55 2.11 2.66
C VAL A 238 -4.48 2.03 1.47
N VAL A 239 -4.94 0.81 1.18
CA VAL A 239 -6.04 0.54 0.26
C VAL A 239 -7.29 0.28 1.08
N GLY A 240 -8.26 1.17 0.97
CA GLY A 240 -9.57 1.03 1.60
C GLY A 240 -10.55 0.39 0.64
N VAL A 241 -11.18 -0.72 1.03
CA VAL A 241 -12.24 -1.37 0.27
C VAL A 241 -13.55 -1.23 1.03
N ASP A 242 -14.57 -0.73 0.35
CA ASP A 242 -15.93 -0.65 0.90
C ASP A 242 -16.93 -0.65 -0.25
N ARG A 243 -18.18 -1.04 0.01
CA ARG A 243 -19.27 -0.89 -0.97
C ARG A 243 -19.76 0.55 -1.07
N ASP A 244 -19.48 1.36 -0.04
CA ASP A 244 -19.86 2.76 0.03
C ASP A 244 -18.85 3.63 -0.72
N GLU A 245 -19.34 4.42 -1.68
CA GLU A 245 -18.54 5.31 -2.53
C GLU A 245 -17.71 6.33 -1.74
N ARG A 246 -18.11 6.66 -0.50
CA ARG A 246 -17.34 7.53 0.39
C ARG A 246 -15.94 6.97 0.69
N VAL A 247 -15.67 5.70 0.43
CA VAL A 247 -14.31 5.16 0.55
C VAL A 247 -13.32 5.86 -0.39
N VAL A 248 -13.76 6.40 -1.53
CA VAL A 248 -12.88 7.02 -2.52
C VAL A 248 -12.39 8.40 -2.08
N THR A 249 -13.24 9.20 -1.42
CA THR A 249 -12.94 10.61 -1.11
C THR A 249 -13.17 11.02 0.34
N GLY A 250 -13.92 10.23 1.12
CA GLY A 250 -14.41 10.59 2.47
C GLY A 250 -13.60 10.03 3.64
N VAL A 251 -12.50 9.32 3.36
CA VAL A 251 -11.63 8.72 4.40
C VAL A 251 -10.40 9.58 4.64
N ALA A 252 -9.52 9.70 3.65
CA ALA A 252 -8.28 10.47 3.72
C ALA A 252 -7.91 11.00 2.32
N GLY A 253 -7.23 12.15 2.29
CA GLY A 253 -6.67 12.71 1.06
C GLY A 253 -5.18 12.41 0.91
N GLY A 254 -4.68 12.48 -0.32
CA GLY A 254 -3.25 12.41 -0.64
C GLY A 254 -2.79 11.04 -1.15
N PRO A 255 -1.50 10.93 -1.50
CA PRO A 255 -0.98 9.77 -2.26
C PRO A 255 -0.89 8.48 -1.45
N GLY A 256 -1.04 8.56 -0.12
CA GLY A 256 -0.95 7.41 0.79
C GLY A 256 -2.21 6.56 0.88
N PHE A 257 -3.37 7.07 0.46
CA PHE A 257 -4.65 6.37 0.56
C PHE A 257 -5.25 6.16 -0.84
N PHE A 258 -5.79 4.96 -1.06
CA PHE A 258 -6.48 4.59 -2.30
C PHE A 258 -7.77 3.85 -1.96
N GLY A 259 -8.92 4.49 -2.21
CA GLY A 259 -10.23 3.89 -1.98
C GLY A 259 -10.72 3.13 -3.21
N VAL A 260 -11.25 1.93 -3.00
CA VAL A 260 -11.85 1.09 -4.04
C VAL A 260 -13.26 0.70 -3.63
N VAL A 261 -14.23 0.98 -4.51
CA VAL A 261 -15.61 0.56 -4.31
C VAL A 261 -15.76 -0.90 -4.71
N ALA A 262 -16.04 -1.77 -3.75
CA ALA A 262 -16.32 -3.19 -4.00
C ALA A 262 -17.16 -3.81 -2.87
N ASP A 263 -18.09 -4.68 -3.22
CA ASP A 263 -18.76 -5.54 -2.26
C ASP A 263 -17.86 -6.76 -1.95
N VAL A 264 -17.52 -6.94 -0.67
CA VAL A 264 -16.64 -8.03 -0.23
C VAL A 264 -17.26 -9.43 -0.42
N THR A 265 -18.57 -9.51 -0.66
CA THR A 265 -19.27 -10.76 -0.97
C THR A 265 -19.15 -11.17 -2.43
N GLU A 266 -18.62 -10.30 -3.29
CA GLU A 266 -18.38 -10.56 -4.72
C GLU A 266 -16.89 -10.90 -4.93
N PRO A 267 -16.54 -12.18 -5.18
CA PRO A 267 -15.14 -12.60 -5.23
C PRO A 267 -14.32 -11.92 -6.34
N ASP A 268 -14.97 -11.64 -7.48
CA ASP A 268 -14.32 -10.99 -8.64
C ASP A 268 -14.07 -9.50 -8.38
N ALA A 269 -15.04 -8.81 -7.75
CA ALA A 269 -14.86 -7.41 -7.34
C ALA A 269 -13.73 -7.28 -6.30
N LEU A 270 -13.66 -8.21 -5.35
CA LEU A 270 -12.57 -8.25 -4.38
C LEU A 270 -11.22 -8.56 -5.03
N ALA A 271 -11.18 -9.45 -6.02
CA ALA A 271 -9.96 -9.75 -6.78
C ALA A 271 -9.48 -8.52 -7.56
N ALA A 272 -10.37 -7.80 -8.23
CA ALA A 272 -10.06 -6.56 -8.93
C ALA A 272 -9.56 -5.48 -7.97
N ALA A 273 -10.15 -5.36 -6.77
CA ALA A 273 -9.66 -4.43 -5.74
C ALA A 273 -8.23 -4.76 -5.27
N ILE A 274 -7.90 -6.05 -5.11
CA ILE A 274 -6.55 -6.51 -4.78
C ILE A 274 -5.58 -6.22 -5.94
N GLU A 275 -5.98 -6.43 -7.19
CA GLU A 275 -5.15 -6.12 -8.36
C GLU A 275 -4.86 -4.62 -8.47
N ALA A 276 -5.87 -3.78 -8.25
CA ALA A 276 -5.70 -2.34 -8.20
C ALA A 276 -4.76 -1.90 -7.06
N ALA A 277 -4.87 -2.54 -5.88
CA ALA A 277 -3.95 -2.33 -4.76
C ALA A 277 -2.48 -2.62 -5.14
N VAL A 278 -2.25 -3.77 -5.78
CA VAL A 278 -0.92 -4.22 -6.19
C VAL A 278 -0.38 -3.36 -7.33
N THR A 279 -1.21 -2.94 -8.28
CA THR A 279 -0.79 -2.01 -9.34
C THR A 279 -0.37 -0.66 -8.76
N ARG A 280 -1.12 -0.17 -7.76
CA ARG A 280 -0.90 1.15 -7.16
C ARG A 280 0.31 1.20 -6.23
N PHE A 281 0.52 0.17 -5.40
CA PHE A 281 1.53 0.18 -4.35
C PHE A 281 2.48 -1.03 -4.34
N GLY A 282 2.25 -2.00 -5.22
CA GLY A 282 3.20 -3.06 -5.52
C GLY A 282 3.11 -4.31 -4.65
N GLY A 283 2.10 -4.42 -3.79
CA GLY A 283 1.92 -5.60 -2.92
C GLY A 283 0.97 -5.33 -1.76
N ILE A 284 0.82 -6.31 -0.86
CA ILE A 284 0.03 -6.21 0.38
C ILE A 284 0.85 -6.83 1.51
N ASP A 285 1.12 -6.03 2.55
CA ASP A 285 1.91 -6.44 3.71
C ASP A 285 1.04 -6.67 4.95
N MET A 286 -0.10 -5.99 5.00
CA MET A 286 -1.06 -6.06 6.10
C MET A 286 -2.48 -6.20 5.56
N VAL A 287 -3.30 -7.06 6.17
CA VAL A 287 -4.73 -7.17 5.87
C VAL A 287 -5.53 -6.95 7.15
N ILE A 288 -6.42 -5.95 7.11
CA ILE A 288 -7.41 -5.70 8.17
C ILE A 288 -8.79 -6.10 7.64
N ALA A 289 -9.23 -7.29 8.05
CA ALA A 289 -10.56 -7.80 7.72
C ALA A 289 -11.57 -7.20 8.71
N SER A 290 -12.17 -6.06 8.36
CA SER A 290 -13.09 -5.31 9.22
C SER A 290 -14.51 -5.18 8.67
N ALA A 291 -14.76 -5.46 7.39
CA ALA A 291 -16.12 -5.46 6.86
C ALA A 291 -17.03 -6.39 7.66
N GLY A 292 -18.25 -5.95 7.95
CA GLY A 292 -19.18 -6.77 8.73
C GLY A 292 -20.55 -6.14 8.93
N ILE A 293 -21.56 -6.98 9.09
CA ILE A 293 -22.93 -6.59 9.39
C ILE A 293 -23.44 -7.30 10.65
N PHE A 294 -24.24 -6.60 11.45
CA PHE A 294 -24.94 -7.20 12.60
C PHE A 294 -26.31 -7.77 12.20
N GLY A 295 -27.08 -7.02 11.39
CA GLY A 295 -28.46 -7.33 11.05
C GLY A 295 -29.46 -6.96 12.16
N PRO A 296 -30.78 -7.08 11.94
CA PRO A 296 -31.75 -6.88 13.01
C PRO A 296 -31.65 -7.97 14.08
N SER A 297 -31.92 -7.60 15.34
CA SER A 297 -32.00 -8.55 16.45
C SER A 297 -33.22 -9.46 16.31
N ARG A 298 -33.04 -10.78 16.31
CA ARG A 298 -34.15 -11.77 16.22
C ARG A 298 -33.99 -12.91 17.22
N ALA A 299 -35.09 -13.30 17.86
CA ALA A 299 -35.11 -14.49 18.70
C ALA A 299 -34.81 -15.75 17.87
N MET A 300 -34.25 -16.79 18.49
CA MET A 300 -33.94 -18.04 17.76
C MET A 300 -35.21 -18.73 17.21
N SER A 301 -36.34 -18.57 17.90
CA SER A 301 -37.66 -19.06 17.44
C SER A 301 -38.18 -18.34 16.18
N GLU A 302 -37.59 -17.21 15.82
CA GLU A 302 -37.94 -16.38 14.66
C GLU A 302 -36.82 -16.42 13.61
N PHE A 303 -36.23 -17.60 13.42
CA PHE A 303 -35.10 -17.80 12.53
C PHE A 303 -35.40 -17.33 11.11
N ASP A 304 -34.51 -16.50 10.56
CA ASP A 304 -34.60 -15.95 9.21
C ASP A 304 -33.42 -16.51 8.38
N PRO A 305 -33.67 -17.50 7.51
CA PRO A 305 -32.62 -18.13 6.72
C PRO A 305 -31.88 -17.15 5.80
N GLU A 306 -32.56 -16.10 5.34
CA GLU A 306 -31.97 -15.14 4.42
C GLU A 306 -31.04 -14.17 5.14
N LEU A 307 -31.49 -13.66 6.29
CA LEU A 307 -30.63 -12.90 7.19
C LEU A 307 -29.40 -13.71 7.60
N TRP A 308 -29.59 -14.98 7.95
CA TRP A 308 -28.51 -15.89 8.30
C TRP A 308 -27.47 -15.99 7.18
N ARG A 309 -27.89 -16.35 5.96
CA ARG A 309 -26.99 -16.48 4.80
C ARG A 309 -26.25 -15.19 4.50
N ARG A 310 -26.94 -14.05 4.48
CA ARG A 310 -26.32 -12.75 4.23
C ARG A 310 -25.28 -12.40 5.29
N THR A 311 -25.58 -12.64 6.57
CA THR A 311 -24.63 -12.37 7.66
C THR A 311 -23.39 -13.26 7.57
N LEU A 312 -23.53 -14.55 7.25
CA LEU A 312 -22.39 -15.45 7.08
C LEU A 312 -21.57 -15.07 5.83
N SER A 313 -22.22 -14.72 4.73
CA SER A 313 -21.57 -14.29 3.49
C SER A 313 -20.63 -13.11 3.72
N VAL A 314 -21.11 -12.06 4.43
CA VAL A 314 -20.30 -10.87 4.73
C VAL A 314 -19.27 -11.12 5.84
N ASN A 315 -19.66 -11.75 6.95
CA ASN A 315 -18.81 -11.81 8.14
C ASN A 315 -17.84 -13.00 8.14
N THR A 316 -18.05 -14.00 7.29
CA THR A 316 -17.28 -15.25 7.26
C THR A 316 -16.73 -15.54 5.87
N ASP A 317 -17.59 -15.67 4.86
CA ASP A 317 -17.17 -16.14 3.52
C ASP A 317 -16.27 -15.11 2.83
N ALA A 318 -16.60 -13.83 2.97
CA ALA A 318 -15.75 -12.73 2.51
C ALA A 318 -14.37 -12.72 3.19
N PHE A 319 -14.30 -13.06 4.49
CA PHE A 319 -13.02 -13.15 5.21
C PHE A 319 -12.19 -14.33 4.70
N ALA A 320 -12.80 -15.50 4.51
CA ALA A 320 -12.13 -16.66 3.92
C ALA A 320 -11.59 -16.35 2.51
N THR A 321 -12.41 -15.69 1.68
CA THR A 321 -12.02 -15.29 0.32
C THR A 321 -10.86 -14.30 0.34
N LEU A 322 -10.94 -13.27 1.18
CA LEU A 322 -9.88 -12.27 1.36
C LEU A 322 -8.56 -12.92 1.79
N LEU A 323 -8.61 -13.82 2.77
CA LEU A 323 -7.44 -14.57 3.24
C LEU A 323 -6.81 -15.39 2.10
N ALA A 324 -7.62 -16.20 1.41
CA ALA A 324 -7.14 -17.04 0.31
C ALA A 324 -6.51 -16.22 -0.83
N ARG A 325 -7.08 -15.06 -1.16
CA ARG A 325 -6.59 -14.19 -2.25
C ARG A 325 -5.34 -13.39 -1.88
N THR A 326 -5.09 -13.14 -0.60
CA THR A 326 -3.97 -12.27 -0.15
C THR A 326 -2.76 -13.03 0.36
N HIS A 327 -2.85 -14.34 0.66
CA HIS A 327 -1.73 -15.16 1.16
C HIS A 327 -0.44 -15.01 0.34
N GLY A 328 -0.53 -15.15 -0.99
CA GLY A 328 0.64 -15.07 -1.87
C GLY A 328 1.33 -13.70 -1.85
N LEU A 329 0.57 -12.62 -1.62
CA LEU A 329 1.09 -11.26 -1.50
C LEU A 329 1.71 -11.05 -0.11
N LEU A 330 1.01 -11.47 0.95
CA LEU A 330 1.49 -11.43 2.33
C LEU A 330 2.81 -12.19 2.52
N LYS A 331 2.98 -13.32 1.85
CA LYS A 331 4.24 -14.09 1.82
C LYS A 331 5.41 -13.32 1.19
N ARG A 332 5.11 -12.34 0.33
CA ARG A 332 6.09 -11.48 -0.36
C ARG A 332 6.27 -10.12 0.33
N ALA A 333 5.64 -9.91 1.49
CA ALA A 333 5.79 -8.67 2.24
C ALA A 333 7.26 -8.45 2.65
N PRO A 334 7.82 -7.24 2.51
CA PRO A 334 9.21 -6.96 2.88
C PRO A 334 9.54 -7.19 4.36
N ARG A 335 8.54 -7.11 5.25
CA ARG A 335 8.67 -7.36 6.69
C ARG A 335 7.68 -8.40 7.21
N TYR A 336 7.46 -9.43 6.40
CA TYR A 336 6.49 -10.50 6.66
C TYR A 336 5.03 -10.03 6.69
N GLY A 337 4.14 -10.95 6.31
CA GLY A 337 2.71 -10.69 6.24
C GLY A 337 2.07 -10.58 7.62
N ARG A 338 1.08 -9.67 7.74
CA ARG A 338 0.30 -9.46 8.96
C ARG A 338 -1.18 -9.43 8.65
N VAL A 339 -1.97 -10.08 9.47
CA VAL A 339 -3.41 -10.10 9.32
C VAL A 339 -4.08 -9.86 10.66
N VAL A 340 -5.06 -8.97 10.68
CA VAL A 340 -5.95 -8.74 11.81
C VAL A 340 -7.39 -8.90 11.36
N LEU A 341 -8.11 -9.83 11.99
CA LEU A 341 -9.55 -9.96 11.83
C LEU A 341 -10.24 -9.16 12.93
N ILE A 342 -11.23 -8.36 12.57
CA ILE A 342 -12.13 -7.73 13.54
C ILE A 342 -13.20 -8.76 13.92
N GLY A 343 -12.98 -9.39 15.07
CA GLY A 343 -13.92 -10.28 15.73
C GLY A 343 -15.03 -9.50 16.43
N SER A 344 -15.49 -10.06 17.55
CA SER A 344 -16.44 -9.43 18.46
C SER A 344 -16.40 -10.14 19.80
N LYS A 345 -16.76 -9.43 20.87
CA LYS A 345 -17.15 -10.04 22.15
C LYS A 345 -18.22 -11.12 22.02
N ASN A 346 -19.07 -11.09 20.98
CA ASN A 346 -20.07 -12.12 20.75
C ASN A 346 -19.50 -13.51 20.40
N ALA A 347 -18.22 -13.60 20.00
CA ALA A 347 -17.59 -14.89 19.76
C ALA A 347 -17.41 -15.70 21.06
N PRO A 348 -16.79 -15.16 22.13
CA PRO A 348 -16.73 -15.85 23.43
C PRO A 348 -18.00 -15.68 24.29
N ALA A 349 -18.73 -14.57 24.16
CA ALA A 349 -19.84 -14.22 25.06
C ALA A 349 -21.07 -13.68 24.30
N PRO A 350 -21.84 -14.55 23.61
CA PRO A 350 -22.98 -14.16 22.77
C PRO A 350 -24.18 -13.64 23.57
N GLY A 351 -25.00 -12.79 22.95
CA GLY A 351 -26.27 -12.29 23.52
C GLY A 351 -27.52 -12.86 22.83
N PRO A 352 -28.68 -12.88 23.53
CA PRO A 352 -29.97 -13.13 22.89
C PRO A 352 -30.18 -12.17 21.71
N GLY A 353 -30.82 -12.65 20.64
CA GLY A 353 -31.10 -11.82 19.47
C GLY A 353 -30.01 -11.81 18.39
N ALA A 354 -28.83 -12.37 18.67
CA ALA A 354 -27.63 -12.21 17.84
C ALA A 354 -27.13 -13.53 17.22
N ALA A 355 -28.01 -14.49 16.91
CA ALA A 355 -27.62 -15.83 16.48
C ALA A 355 -26.69 -15.84 15.25
N ALA A 356 -27.13 -15.24 14.13
CA ALA A 356 -26.33 -15.18 12.90
C ALA A 356 -25.01 -14.41 13.08
N TYR A 357 -25.06 -13.28 13.78
CA TYR A 357 -23.88 -12.46 14.05
C TYR A 357 -22.86 -13.19 14.92
N SER A 358 -23.30 -13.79 16.02
CA SER A 358 -22.42 -14.51 16.95
C SER A 358 -21.79 -15.74 16.30
N ALA A 359 -22.60 -16.51 15.57
CA ALA A 359 -22.11 -17.67 14.83
C ALA A 359 -21.08 -17.28 13.76
N SER A 360 -21.36 -16.23 12.98
CA SER A 360 -20.41 -15.75 11.96
C SER A 360 -19.11 -15.23 12.56
N LYS A 361 -19.15 -14.46 13.66
CA LYS A 361 -17.93 -13.99 14.34
C LYS A 361 -17.15 -15.11 15.00
N ALA A 362 -17.81 -16.15 15.53
CA ALA A 362 -17.14 -17.35 16.01
C ALA A 362 -16.46 -18.12 14.85
N ALA A 363 -17.13 -18.26 13.70
CA ALA A 363 -16.56 -18.89 12.51
C ALA A 363 -15.33 -18.11 11.98
N ALA A 364 -15.45 -16.79 11.81
CA ALA A 364 -14.32 -15.93 11.40
C ALA A 364 -13.13 -16.03 12.37
N THR A 365 -13.41 -16.10 13.66
CA THR A 365 -12.39 -16.28 14.70
C THR A 365 -11.67 -17.63 14.54
N GLN A 366 -12.40 -18.70 14.25
CA GLN A 366 -11.80 -20.02 14.02
C GLN A 366 -11.02 -20.07 12.71
N LEU A 367 -11.49 -19.40 11.65
CA LEU A 367 -10.75 -19.23 10.39
C LEU A 367 -9.39 -18.57 10.64
N ALA A 368 -9.35 -17.51 11.46
CA ALA A 368 -8.10 -16.85 11.84
C ALA A 368 -7.10 -17.80 12.50
N ARG A 369 -7.58 -18.68 13.39
CA ARG A 369 -6.75 -19.66 14.09
C ARG A 369 -6.19 -20.71 13.15
N VAL A 370 -6.99 -21.18 12.19
CA VAL A 370 -6.52 -22.11 11.15
C VAL A 370 -5.46 -21.44 10.28
N ALA A 371 -5.72 -20.23 9.80
CA ALA A 371 -4.75 -19.46 9.00
C ALA A 371 -3.45 -19.18 9.78
N ALA A 372 -3.53 -18.89 11.08
CA ALA A 372 -2.35 -18.72 11.93
C ALA A 372 -1.48 -19.99 11.99
N LEU A 373 -2.10 -21.17 12.09
CA LEU A 373 -1.40 -22.46 12.11
C LEU A 373 -0.75 -22.76 10.75
N GLU A 374 -1.50 -22.56 9.67
CA GLU A 374 -1.05 -22.89 8.32
C GLU A 374 0.03 -21.92 7.81
N TRP A 375 -0.09 -20.63 8.10
CA TRP A 375 0.75 -19.60 7.49
C TRP A 375 1.96 -19.19 8.35
N ALA A 376 2.10 -19.74 9.57
CA ALA A 376 3.28 -19.50 10.41
C ALA A 376 4.59 -19.90 9.70
N GLY A 377 4.57 -20.98 8.92
CA GLY A 377 5.72 -21.44 8.12
C GLY A 377 6.13 -20.46 7.01
N ASP A 378 5.20 -19.60 6.57
CA ASP A 378 5.45 -18.53 5.59
C ASP A 378 5.81 -17.20 6.28
N GLY A 379 5.94 -17.19 7.62
CA GLY A 379 6.22 -15.99 8.41
C GLY A 379 5.02 -15.06 8.57
N ILE A 380 3.81 -15.45 8.16
CA ILE A 380 2.62 -14.60 8.24
C ILE A 380 1.99 -14.73 9.62
N ARG A 381 1.75 -13.59 10.28
CA ARG A 381 1.06 -13.52 11.57
C ARG A 381 -0.43 -13.23 11.36
N VAL A 382 -1.31 -13.98 12.02
CA VAL A 382 -2.76 -13.80 11.94
C VAL A 382 -3.32 -13.70 13.35
N ASN A 383 -3.89 -12.56 13.71
CA ASN A 383 -4.47 -12.32 15.05
C ASN A 383 -5.90 -11.79 14.92
N VAL A 384 -6.64 -11.79 16.04
CA VAL A 384 -8.02 -11.30 16.10
C VAL A 384 -8.15 -10.25 17.19
N VAL A 385 -8.80 -9.14 16.88
CA VAL A 385 -9.20 -8.13 17.86
C VAL A 385 -10.69 -8.28 18.10
N HIS A 386 -11.13 -8.30 19.36
CA HIS A 386 -12.53 -8.47 19.78
C HIS A 386 -13.05 -7.20 20.45
N PRO A 387 -13.60 -6.25 19.68
CA PRO A 387 -14.26 -5.09 20.27
C PRO A 387 -15.58 -5.45 20.96
N ASP A 388 -15.92 -4.67 21.97
CA ASP A 388 -17.29 -4.57 22.52
C ASP A 388 -17.69 -3.10 22.61
N ALA A 389 -19.00 -2.83 22.51
CA ALA A 389 -19.58 -1.53 22.84
C ALA A 389 -18.93 -0.31 22.11
N VAL A 390 -18.63 -0.46 20.81
CA VAL A 390 -18.04 0.62 19.98
C VAL A 390 -19.15 1.41 19.26
N PHE A 391 -19.55 2.54 19.85
CA PHE A 391 -20.77 3.27 19.46
C PHE A 391 -20.57 4.36 18.40
N ASP A 392 -19.34 4.76 18.11
CA ASP A 392 -18.98 5.73 17.06
C ASP A 392 -18.92 5.10 15.66
N THR A 393 -19.73 4.07 15.42
CA THR A 393 -19.82 3.36 14.14
C THR A 393 -21.22 3.48 13.55
N GLY A 394 -21.37 3.38 12.23
CA GLY A 394 -22.67 3.48 11.55
C GLY A 394 -23.68 2.38 11.93
N LEU A 395 -23.27 1.40 12.73
CA LEU A 395 -24.14 0.35 13.27
C LEU A 395 -25.01 0.86 14.45
N TRP A 396 -24.67 2.00 15.06
CA TRP A 396 -25.34 2.53 16.25
C TRP A 396 -25.90 3.93 16.00
N THR A 397 -27.22 4.04 15.96
CA THR A 397 -27.90 5.35 16.02
C THR A 397 -28.19 5.72 17.48
N PRO A 398 -28.37 7.02 17.80
CA PRO A 398 -28.77 7.45 19.13
C PRO A 398 -29.99 6.70 19.67
N GLU A 399 -31.00 6.46 18.82
CA GLU A 399 -32.23 5.75 19.18
C GLU A 399 -31.97 4.28 19.52
N ILE A 400 -31.08 3.61 18.79
CA ILE A 400 -30.68 2.23 19.08
C ILE A 400 -29.93 2.15 20.41
N ILE A 401 -29.03 3.10 20.66
CA ILE A 401 -28.27 3.17 21.92
C ILE A 401 -29.22 3.37 23.10
N GLU A 402 -30.16 4.32 23.00
CA GLU A 402 -31.16 4.57 24.05
C GLU A 402 -32.06 3.36 24.29
N THR A 403 -32.59 2.74 23.22
CA THR A 403 -33.43 1.55 23.33
C THR A 403 -32.69 0.40 24.01
N ARG A 404 -31.42 0.16 23.65
CA ARG A 404 -30.61 -0.88 24.28
C ARG A 404 -30.27 -0.54 25.72
N ALA A 405 -29.94 0.72 26.02
CA ALA A 405 -29.66 1.16 27.37
C ALA A 405 -30.88 0.95 28.29
N ALA A 406 -32.08 1.28 27.81
CA ALA A 406 -33.34 1.08 28.52
C ALA A 406 -33.62 -0.40 28.85
N ASN A 407 -33.29 -1.33 27.94
CA ASN A 407 -33.39 -2.78 28.20
C ASN A 407 -32.53 -3.26 29.38
N TYR A 408 -31.53 -2.48 29.76
CA TYR A 408 -30.68 -2.75 30.92
C TYR A 408 -30.95 -1.81 32.11
N GLY A 409 -31.99 -0.96 32.03
CA GLY A 409 -32.30 0.04 33.05
C GLY A 409 -31.23 1.12 33.20
N LEU A 410 -30.48 1.43 32.13
CA LEU A 410 -29.37 2.38 32.12
C LEU A 410 -29.68 3.58 31.22
N THR A 411 -29.02 4.71 31.48
CA THR A 411 -28.91 5.80 30.50
C THR A 411 -27.95 5.42 29.37
N ALA A 412 -28.02 6.13 28.24
CA ALA A 412 -27.08 5.92 27.13
C ALA A 412 -25.62 6.07 27.59
N GLU A 413 -25.30 7.05 28.43
CA GLU A 413 -23.97 7.26 29.00
C GLU A 413 -23.54 6.09 29.90
N GLN A 414 -24.41 5.68 30.83
CA GLN A 414 -24.13 4.53 31.70
C GLN A 414 -23.93 3.24 30.91
N TYR A 415 -24.67 3.08 29.80
CA TYR A 415 -24.53 1.96 28.89
C TYR A 415 -23.19 1.99 28.14
N ARG A 416 -22.71 3.18 27.72
CA ARG A 416 -21.38 3.34 27.10
C ARG A 416 -20.24 2.93 28.03
N LEU A 417 -20.40 3.19 29.34
CA LEU A 417 -19.40 2.88 30.37
C LEU A 417 -19.69 1.55 31.10
N ARG A 418 -20.49 0.66 30.47
CA ARG A 418 -20.86 -0.63 31.06
C ARG A 418 -19.79 -1.69 30.82
N ASN A 419 -18.61 -1.43 31.36
CA ASN A 419 -17.49 -2.35 31.48
C ASN A 419 -16.77 -2.14 32.81
N LEU A 420 -15.87 -3.04 33.20
CA LEU A 420 -15.22 -3.02 34.51
C LEU A 420 -14.39 -1.74 34.73
N LEU A 421 -13.76 -1.23 33.67
CA LEU A 421 -12.93 -0.01 33.73
C LEU A 421 -13.74 1.29 33.69
N ARG A 422 -15.06 1.22 33.45
CA ARG A 422 -15.93 2.40 33.29
C ARG A 422 -15.40 3.38 32.25
N THR A 423 -14.91 2.85 31.13
CA THR A 423 -14.29 3.64 30.06
C THR A 423 -15.03 3.48 28.75
N GLU A 424 -15.04 4.51 27.90
CA GLU A 424 -15.62 4.42 26.58
C GLU A 424 -14.65 3.73 25.61
N VAL A 425 -15.14 2.75 24.87
CA VAL A 425 -14.37 2.09 23.81
C VAL A 425 -14.77 2.68 22.47
N THR A 426 -13.82 3.32 21.79
CA THR A 426 -14.04 3.98 20.50
C THR A 426 -13.41 3.24 19.34
N SER A 427 -13.86 3.52 18.12
CA SER A 427 -13.24 2.98 16.90
C SER A 427 -11.76 3.33 16.80
N ALA A 428 -11.37 4.54 17.24
CA ALA A 428 -9.97 4.96 17.33
C ALA A 428 -9.15 4.12 18.33
N THR A 429 -9.73 3.77 19.48
CA THR A 429 -9.07 2.89 20.47
C THR A 429 -8.82 1.51 19.89
N VAL A 430 -9.82 0.94 19.21
CA VAL A 430 -9.67 -0.35 18.51
C VAL A 430 -8.61 -0.25 17.42
N ALA A 431 -8.62 0.81 16.61
CA ALA A 431 -7.67 1.02 15.53
C ALA A 431 -6.22 1.15 16.01
N ALA A 432 -5.99 1.82 17.15
CA ALA A 432 -4.66 1.89 17.77
C ALA A 432 -4.12 0.51 18.13
N VAL A 433 -4.95 -0.34 18.75
CA VAL A 433 -4.60 -1.73 19.06
C VAL A 433 -4.36 -2.54 17.79
N VAL A 434 -5.20 -2.41 16.77
CA VAL A 434 -5.02 -3.09 15.47
C VAL A 434 -3.67 -2.71 14.84
N ALA A 435 -3.32 -1.42 14.86
CA ALA A 435 -2.03 -0.96 14.36
C ALA A 435 -0.87 -1.53 15.20
N ASP A 436 -0.98 -1.59 16.52
CA ASP A 436 0.05 -2.21 17.39
C ASP A 436 0.21 -3.72 17.11
N VAL A 437 -0.88 -4.43 16.81
CA VAL A 437 -0.85 -5.85 16.42
C VAL A 437 -0.10 -6.07 15.09
N CYS A 438 -0.21 -5.12 14.17
CA CYS A 438 0.61 -5.07 12.96
C CYS A 438 2.05 -4.61 13.22
N GLY A 439 2.28 -3.94 14.35
CA GLY A 439 3.57 -3.40 14.77
C GLY A 439 4.60 -4.44 15.20
N PRO A 440 5.83 -3.98 15.49
CA PRO A 440 6.94 -4.82 15.93
C PRO A 440 6.74 -5.43 17.32
N SER A 441 5.87 -4.85 18.16
CA SER A 441 5.54 -5.36 19.50
C SER A 441 4.89 -6.75 19.47
N PHE A 442 4.20 -7.09 18.38
CA PHE A 442 3.56 -8.39 18.18
C PHE A 442 4.38 -9.37 17.31
N ARG A 443 5.68 -9.11 17.07
CA ARG A 443 6.53 -9.94 16.19
C ARG A 443 6.59 -11.42 16.58
N ALA A 444 6.37 -11.74 17.86
CA ALA A 444 6.40 -13.10 18.40
C ALA A 444 4.99 -13.67 18.68
N THR A 445 3.94 -13.05 18.11
CA THR A 445 2.55 -13.35 18.43
C THR A 445 1.73 -13.62 17.16
N THR A 446 1.14 -14.81 17.08
CA THR A 446 0.15 -15.22 16.06
C THR A 446 -0.91 -16.09 16.73
N GLY A 447 -2.13 -16.10 16.19
CA GLY A 447 -3.30 -16.79 16.75
C GLY A 447 -3.89 -16.15 18.01
N ALA A 448 -3.45 -14.94 18.38
CA ALA A 448 -3.91 -14.26 19.58
C ALA A 448 -5.33 -13.70 19.42
N GLN A 449 -6.07 -13.71 20.53
CA GLN A 449 -7.42 -13.19 20.67
C GLN A 449 -7.36 -12.01 21.65
N ILE A 450 -7.55 -10.80 21.15
CA ILE A 450 -7.24 -9.58 21.90
C ILE A 450 -8.55 -8.82 22.18
N PRO A 451 -9.08 -8.85 23.41
CA PRO A 451 -10.26 -8.07 23.74
C PRO A 451 -9.93 -6.57 23.82
N VAL A 452 -10.83 -5.76 23.28
CA VAL A 452 -10.82 -4.29 23.43
C VAL A 452 -12.23 -3.89 23.85
N ASP A 453 -12.51 -4.05 25.14
CA ASP A 453 -13.88 -4.03 25.67
C ASP A 453 -14.02 -3.33 27.04
N GLY A 454 -12.93 -2.74 27.56
CA GLY A 454 -12.90 -2.12 28.89
C GLY A 454 -13.06 -3.13 30.05
N GLY A 455 -12.88 -4.42 29.78
CA GLY A 455 -13.12 -5.53 30.69
C GLY A 455 -14.59 -5.92 30.73
N SER A 456 -15.02 -6.82 29.84
CA SER A 456 -16.36 -7.41 29.94
C SER A 456 -16.40 -8.52 31.00
N ASP A 457 -17.28 -8.36 31.99
CA ASP A 457 -17.62 -9.35 33.03
C ASP A 457 -18.15 -10.68 32.48
N ARG A 458 -18.51 -10.74 31.19
CA ARG A 458 -18.97 -11.95 30.50
C ARG A 458 -17.85 -12.72 29.82
N ILE A 459 -16.65 -12.15 29.72
CA ILE A 459 -15.49 -12.75 29.05
C ILE A 459 -14.39 -13.14 30.05
N ILE A 460 -14.11 -12.27 31.04
CA ILE A 460 -13.02 -12.43 32.01
C ILE A 460 -13.23 -13.62 32.95
#